data_AF-R4WTK8-F1
#
_entry.id   AF-R4WTK8-F1
#
_cell.length_a   1.000
_cell.length_b   1.000
_cell.length_c   1.000
_cell.angle_alpha   90.00
_cell.angle_beta   90.00
_cell.angle_gamma   90.00
#
_symmetry.space_group_name_H-M   'P 1'
#
loop_
_entity.id
_entity.type
_entity.pdbx_description
1 polymer ?
#
loop_
_entity_poly.entity_id
_entity_poly.type
_entity_poly.pdbx_seq_one_letter_code
_entity_poly.pdbx_strand_id
1 'polypeptide(L)'
;MIDNETNFPPELEVTSDGYPSPGARNQRHIAAICRNSNSSSFEQIHGLAEYIMCKLNIPVRSNCSNDATTTASQKGDMYSFEPSSDGAYFPGRALDVMLWRAGKPVRIGSLGVIHPNTLKAYDIATPCSFVELNIQFACTT
;
A
#
# COMPACT_ATOMS: atom_id res chain seq x y z
N MET A 1 -13.00 3.16 -1.12
CA MET A 1 -12.44 4.34 -1.82
C MET A 1 -11.25 4.82 -1.01
N ILE A 2 -10.08 4.83 -1.63
CA ILE A 2 -8.76 5.13 -1.03
C ILE A 2 -8.60 6.63 -0.75
N ASP A 3 -9.56 7.45 -1.17
CA ASP A 3 -9.42 8.89 -1.26
C ASP A 3 -10.33 9.59 -0.25
N ASN A 4 -9.72 10.15 0.78
CA ASN A 4 -10.39 11.09 1.65
C ASN A 4 -9.49 12.33 1.84
N GLU A 5 -10.12 13.46 2.12
CA GLU A 5 -9.48 14.77 2.34
C GLU A 5 -8.50 14.75 3.52
N THR A 6 -8.57 13.73 4.37
CA THR A 6 -7.70 13.57 5.54
C THR A 6 -6.34 12.95 5.18
N ASN A 7 -6.29 12.11 4.13
CA ASN A 7 -5.11 11.31 3.78
C ASN A 7 -4.37 11.84 2.55
N PHE A 8 -5.11 12.48 1.65
CA PHE A 8 -4.58 13.15 0.48
C PHE A 8 -5.15 14.57 0.50
N PRO A 9 -4.36 15.61 0.15
CA PRO A 9 -4.91 16.95 0.05
C PRO A 9 -6.20 16.90 -0.77
N PRO A 10 -7.22 17.69 -0.39
CA PRO A 10 -8.52 17.66 -1.03
C PRO A 10 -8.36 17.79 -2.55
N GLU A 11 -9.35 17.27 -3.27
CA GLU A 11 -9.62 17.69 -4.65
C GLU A 11 -9.28 19.18 -4.75
N LEU A 12 -8.45 19.58 -5.73
CA LEU A 12 -8.30 21.00 -6.01
C LEU A 12 -9.70 21.49 -6.34
N GLU A 13 -10.40 22.04 -5.35
CA GLU A 13 -11.72 22.62 -5.56
C GLU A 13 -11.50 23.69 -6.59
N VAL A 14 -12.04 23.45 -7.78
CA VAL A 14 -11.93 24.36 -8.90
C VAL A 14 -12.59 25.65 -8.43
N THR A 15 -11.77 26.62 -8.02
CA THR A 15 -12.22 27.98 -7.82
C THR A 15 -12.84 28.39 -9.15
N SER A 16 -14.05 28.94 -9.11
CA SER A 16 -15.03 29.15 -10.20
C SER A 16 -14.55 29.82 -11.51
N ASP A 17 -13.25 30.00 -11.71
CA ASP A 17 -12.61 30.50 -12.92
C ASP A 17 -12.37 29.38 -13.95
N GLY A 18 -13.46 29.01 -14.64
CA GLY A 18 -13.46 28.68 -16.08
C GLY A 18 -12.78 27.41 -16.59
N TYR A 19 -11.99 26.68 -15.78
CA TYR A 19 -11.41 25.40 -16.20
C TYR A 19 -12.27 24.21 -15.74
N PRO A 20 -12.85 23.41 -16.65
CA PRO A 20 -13.52 22.18 -16.23
C PRO A 20 -12.50 21.24 -15.57
N SER A 21 -12.82 20.71 -14.39
CA SER A 21 -11.99 19.71 -13.72
C SER A 21 -11.71 18.56 -14.71
N PRO A 22 -10.45 18.16 -14.94
CA PRO A 22 -10.11 17.12 -15.91
C PRO A 22 -10.64 15.73 -15.54
N GLY A 23 -11.32 15.57 -14.38
CA GLY A 23 -11.89 14.28 -13.93
C GLY A 23 -10.84 13.21 -13.61
N ALA A 24 -9.55 13.55 -13.69
CA ALA A 24 -8.41 12.69 -13.49
C ALA A 24 -7.41 13.36 -12.55
N ARG A 25 -6.64 12.55 -11.83
CA ARG A 25 -5.59 13.02 -10.93
C ARG A 25 -4.39 12.09 -10.96
N ASN A 26 -3.21 12.66 -10.72
CA ASN A 26 -1.98 11.90 -10.63
C ASN A 26 -1.73 11.48 -9.18
N GLN A 27 -1.32 10.23 -8.98
CA GLN A 27 -0.87 9.70 -7.70
C GLN A 27 0.53 9.11 -7.84
N ARG A 28 1.36 9.29 -6.81
CA ARG A 28 2.71 8.74 -6.78
C ARG A 28 2.71 7.37 -6.11
N HIS A 29 2.95 6.34 -6.92
CA HIS A 29 3.10 4.96 -6.46
C HIS A 29 4.55 4.49 -6.66
N ILE A 30 5.06 3.76 -5.67
CA ILE A 30 6.25 2.91 -5.84
C ILE A 30 5.74 1.52 -6.13
N ALA A 31 6.25 0.92 -7.21
CA ALA A 31 5.99 -0.47 -7.54
C ALA A 31 7.31 -1.19 -7.77
N ALA A 32 7.37 -2.45 -7.36
CA ALA A 32 8.49 -3.33 -7.60
C ALA A 32 8.02 -4.74 -7.91
N ILE A 33 8.71 -5.39 -8.83
CA ILE A 33 8.48 -6.79 -9.19
C ILE A 33 9.75 -7.58 -8.93
N CYS A 34 9.60 -8.73 -8.26
CA CYS A 34 10.66 -9.69 -8.07
C CYS A 34 10.33 -10.94 -8.88
N ARG A 35 11.26 -11.32 -9.75
CA ARG A 35 11.18 -12.52 -10.58
C ARG A 35 12.31 -13.45 -10.20
N ASN A 36 11.99 -14.72 -9.99
CA ASN A 36 12.96 -15.76 -9.77
C ASN A 36 12.56 -17.00 -10.58
N SER A 37 13.55 -17.74 -11.08
CA SER A 37 13.33 -18.93 -11.89
C SER A 37 12.73 -20.09 -11.09
N ASN A 38 13.04 -20.19 -9.79
CA ASN A 38 12.75 -21.38 -8.99
C ASN A 38 11.77 -21.16 -7.83
N SER A 39 11.42 -19.91 -7.51
CA SER A 39 10.52 -19.60 -6.39
C SER A 39 9.72 -18.34 -6.65
N SER A 40 8.62 -18.14 -5.92
CA SER A 40 7.82 -16.93 -6.03
C SER A 40 8.46 -15.71 -5.37
N SER A 41 9.51 -15.88 -4.55
CA SER A 41 10.24 -14.79 -3.89
C SER A 41 9.34 -13.83 -3.09
N PHE A 42 8.28 -14.35 -2.47
CA PHE A 42 7.31 -13.54 -1.72
C PHE A 42 7.98 -12.84 -0.52
N GLU A 43 8.91 -13.52 0.13
CA GLU A 43 9.65 -13.02 1.30
C GLU A 43 10.51 -11.81 0.93
N GLN A 44 11.05 -11.77 -0.30
CA GLN A 44 11.87 -10.65 -0.77
C GLN A 44 11.02 -9.39 -0.97
N ILE A 45 9.82 -9.54 -1.51
CA ILE A 45 8.88 -8.42 -1.70
C ILE A 45 8.29 -7.96 -0.36
N HIS A 46 7.99 -8.90 0.54
CA HIS A 46 7.58 -8.56 1.90
C HIS A 46 8.65 -7.73 2.62
N GLY A 47 9.90 -8.21 2.62
CA GLY A 47 11.03 -7.48 3.22
C GLY A 47 11.29 -6.12 2.55
N LEU A 48 11.05 -6.00 1.23
CA LEU A 48 11.12 -4.72 0.53
C LEU A 48 10.05 -3.75 1.01
N ALA A 49 8.80 -4.21 1.21
CA ALA A 49 7.72 -3.38 1.73
C ALA A 49 8.04 -2.88 3.17
N GLU A 50 8.50 -3.78 4.04
CA GLU A 50 8.95 -3.42 5.40
C GLU A 50 10.12 -2.42 5.37
N TYR A 51 11.07 -2.62 4.46
CA TYR A 51 12.20 -1.71 4.27
C TYR A 51 11.74 -0.31 3.81
N ILE A 52 10.78 -0.24 2.89
CA ILE A 52 10.19 1.04 2.45
C ILE A 52 9.55 1.75 3.64
N MET A 53 8.73 1.06 4.44
CA MET A 53 8.09 1.67 5.62
C MET A 53 9.11 2.12 6.67
N CYS A 54 10.17 1.33 6.86
CA CYS A 54 11.28 1.69 7.74
C CYS A 54 11.97 2.97 7.26
N LYS A 55 12.20 3.12 5.95
CA LYS A 55 12.78 4.35 5.38
C LYS A 55 11.86 5.57 5.47
N LEU A 56 10.54 5.35 5.49
CA LEU A 56 9.55 6.40 5.76
C LEU A 56 9.37 6.69 7.26
N ASN A 57 10.12 6.04 8.15
CA ASN A 57 10.00 6.13 9.61
C ASN A 57 8.60 5.80 10.15
N ILE A 58 7.88 4.90 9.49
CA ILE A 58 6.54 4.45 9.91
C ILE A 58 6.69 3.13 10.66
N PRO A 59 6.43 3.06 11.97
CA PRO A 59 6.52 1.82 12.73
C PRO A 59 5.41 0.84 12.37
N VAL A 60 5.70 -0.45 12.52
CA VAL A 60 4.70 -1.51 12.42
C VAL A 60 3.73 -1.41 13.61
N ARG A 61 2.45 -1.66 13.36
CA ARG A 61 1.43 -1.75 14.40
C ARG A 61 1.68 -2.99 15.24
N SER A 62 2.23 -2.78 16.42
CA SER A 62 2.33 -3.83 17.43
C SER A 62 0.93 -4.12 17.98
N ASN A 63 0.52 -5.38 17.96
CA ASN A 63 -0.70 -5.86 18.63
C ASN A 63 -0.48 -5.98 20.17
N CYS A 64 0.67 -5.56 20.68
CA CYS A 64 1.07 -5.73 22.08
C CYS A 64 0.77 -4.49 22.93
N SER A 65 -0.51 -4.14 23.11
CA SER A 65 -0.93 -3.38 24.30
C SER A 65 -2.43 -3.53 24.51
N ASN A 66 -2.83 -4.65 25.13
CA ASN A 66 -4.08 -4.76 25.88
C ASN A 66 -3.99 -4.04 27.24
N ASP A 67 -3.18 -2.99 27.34
CA ASP A 67 -3.10 -2.17 28.54
C ASP A 67 -3.87 -0.88 28.25
N ALA A 68 -5.13 -0.87 28.67
CA ALA A 68 -6.11 0.20 28.51
C ALA A 68 -5.73 1.50 29.25
N THR A 69 -4.46 1.66 29.63
CA THR A 69 -3.95 2.74 30.49
C THR A 69 -3.04 3.73 29.75
N THR A 70 -2.73 3.51 28.47
CA THR A 70 -2.12 4.53 27.58
C THR A 70 -3.10 5.01 26.51
N THR A 71 -4.29 5.38 26.97
CA THR A 71 -5.17 6.30 26.25
C THR A 71 -4.42 7.63 26.08
N ALA A 72 -4.30 8.09 24.82
CA ALA A 72 -3.64 9.34 24.39
C ALA A 72 -2.10 9.33 24.34
N SER A 73 -1.51 8.98 23.17
CA SER A 73 -0.33 9.66 22.57
C SER A 73 0.45 8.87 21.49
N GLN A 74 -0.11 7.84 20.82
CA GLN A 74 0.50 7.44 19.53
C GLN A 74 0.06 8.42 18.44
N LYS A 75 0.69 9.59 18.45
CA LYS A 75 0.42 10.75 17.59
C LYS A 75 1.07 10.62 16.20
N GLY A 76 1.46 9.42 15.80
CA GLY A 76 2.21 9.14 14.58
C GLY A 76 1.53 8.08 13.71
N ASP A 77 1.88 8.07 12.43
CA ASP A 77 1.40 7.08 11.48
C ASP A 77 1.98 5.70 11.81
N MET A 78 1.20 4.64 11.60
CA MET A 78 1.62 3.24 11.82
C MET A 78 1.15 2.39 10.64
N TYR A 79 1.82 1.28 10.35
CA TYR A 79 1.39 0.38 9.28
C TYR A 79 1.12 -1.05 9.74
N SER A 80 0.24 -1.76 9.05
CA SER A 80 -0.01 -3.19 9.25
C SER A 80 -0.24 -3.90 7.92
N PHE A 81 -0.04 -5.22 7.91
CA PHE A 81 -0.38 -6.08 6.79
C PHE A 81 -1.66 -6.86 7.10
N GLU A 82 -2.59 -6.87 6.15
CA GLU A 82 -3.83 -7.63 6.26
C GLU A 82 -3.94 -8.61 5.08
N PRO A 83 -4.49 -9.83 5.27
CA PRO A 83 -4.69 -10.78 4.18
C PRO A 83 -5.57 -10.17 3.07
N SER A 84 -5.09 -10.22 1.83
CA SER A 84 -5.83 -9.73 0.67
C SER A 84 -6.42 -10.87 -0.15
N SER A 85 -7.58 -10.63 -0.78
CA SER A 85 -8.29 -11.58 -1.62
C SER A 85 -8.40 -11.12 -3.09
N ASP A 86 -7.52 -10.20 -3.51
CA ASP A 86 -7.50 -9.67 -4.87
C ASP A 86 -7.18 -10.78 -5.91
N GLY A 87 -7.99 -10.85 -6.97
CA GLY A 87 -7.87 -11.85 -8.03
C GLY A 87 -6.63 -11.68 -8.93
N ALA A 88 -5.95 -10.53 -8.85
CA ALA A 88 -4.66 -10.34 -9.51
C ALA A 88 -3.54 -11.21 -8.91
N TYR A 89 -3.71 -11.64 -7.65
CA TYR A 89 -2.73 -12.44 -6.92
C TYR A 89 -3.16 -13.89 -6.75
N PHE A 90 -2.19 -14.73 -6.39
CA PHE A 90 -2.44 -16.10 -6.00
C PHE A 90 -3.16 -16.15 -4.63
N PRO A 91 -4.29 -16.88 -4.52
CA PRO A 91 -5.07 -16.93 -3.28
C PRO A 91 -4.23 -17.35 -2.07
N GLY A 92 -4.35 -16.61 -0.97
CA GLY A 92 -3.59 -16.86 0.27
C GLY A 92 -2.12 -16.41 0.23
N ARG A 93 -1.66 -15.80 -0.88
CA ARG A 93 -0.32 -15.22 -1.03
C ARG A 93 -0.40 -13.75 -1.46
N ALA A 94 -1.30 -13.01 -0.81
CA ALA A 94 -1.52 -11.59 -1.03
C ALA A 94 -1.78 -10.88 0.30
N LEU A 95 -1.27 -9.65 0.42
CA LEU A 95 -1.43 -8.79 1.58
C LEU A 95 -1.77 -7.37 1.12
N ASP A 96 -2.73 -6.76 1.80
CA ASP A 96 -3.01 -5.34 1.70
C ASP A 96 -2.18 -4.60 2.75
N VAL A 97 -1.62 -3.46 2.35
CA VAL A 97 -0.80 -2.64 3.23
C VAL A 97 -1.66 -1.50 3.77
N MET A 98 -1.88 -1.51 5.08
CA MET A 98 -2.78 -0.59 5.77
C MET A 98 -1.97 0.45 6.55
N LEU A 99 -2.27 1.72 6.33
CA LEU A 99 -1.77 2.85 7.09
C LEU A 99 -2.83 3.29 8.09
N TRP A 100 -2.42 3.42 9.35
CA TRP A 100 -3.23 3.94 10.44
C TRP A 100 -2.80 5.37 10.73
N ARG A 101 -3.62 6.33 10.30
CA ARG A 101 -3.41 7.77 10.50
C ARG A 101 -4.58 8.33 11.29
N ALA A 102 -4.28 9.02 12.39
CA ALA A 102 -5.30 9.56 13.31
C ALA A 102 -6.36 8.51 13.72
N GLY A 103 -5.94 7.26 13.92
CA GLY A 103 -6.81 6.14 14.29
C GLY A 103 -7.66 5.55 13.16
N LYS A 104 -7.57 6.07 11.93
CA LYS A 104 -8.31 5.54 10.77
C LYS A 104 -7.39 4.64 9.91
N PRO A 105 -7.83 3.40 9.59
CA PRO A 105 -7.10 2.53 8.66
C PRO A 105 -7.36 2.93 7.21
N VAL A 106 -6.31 2.89 6.40
CA VAL A 106 -6.34 3.29 4.99
C VAL A 106 -5.48 2.32 4.21
N ARG A 107 -6.04 1.68 3.19
CA ARG A 107 -5.23 0.86 2.30
C ARG A 107 -4.35 1.78 1.44
N ILE A 108 -3.05 1.66 1.59
CA ILE A 108 -2.06 2.42 0.80
C ILE A 108 -1.46 1.60 -0.33
N GLY A 109 -1.67 0.28 -0.35
CA GLY A 109 -1.14 -0.56 -1.40
C GLY A 109 -1.44 -2.03 -1.19
N SER A 110 -0.77 -2.88 -1.98
CA SER A 110 -0.87 -4.33 -1.88
C SER A 110 0.42 -4.98 -2.34
N LEU A 111 0.70 -6.17 -1.82
CA LEU A 111 1.75 -7.05 -2.31
C LEU A 111 1.27 -8.48 -2.43
N GLY A 112 1.84 -9.24 -3.34
CA GLY A 112 1.44 -10.62 -3.55
C GLY A 112 2.21 -11.34 -4.62
N VAL A 113 2.03 -12.66 -4.66
CA VAL A 113 2.46 -13.49 -5.79
C VAL A 113 1.44 -13.30 -6.91
N ILE A 114 1.88 -12.96 -8.12
CA ILE A 114 0.97 -12.74 -9.26
C ILE A 114 0.28 -14.05 -9.64
N HIS A 115 -1.02 -13.99 -9.95
CA HIS A 115 -1.78 -15.16 -10.37
C HIS A 115 -1.21 -15.76 -11.68
N PRO A 116 -1.04 -17.10 -11.80
CA PRO A 116 -0.48 -17.74 -12.99
C PRO A 116 -1.21 -17.40 -14.30
N ASN A 117 -2.53 -17.24 -14.26
CA ASN A 117 -3.31 -16.82 -15.43
C ASN A 117 -2.88 -15.44 -15.97
N THR A 118 -2.59 -14.51 -15.07
CA THR A 118 -2.09 -13.17 -15.44
C THR A 118 -0.70 -13.29 -16.05
N LEU A 119 0.21 -14.06 -15.43
CA LEU A 119 1.55 -14.31 -15.97
C LEU A 119 1.50 -14.92 -17.38
N LYS A 120 0.61 -15.89 -17.60
CA LYS A 120 0.39 -16.51 -18.90
C LYS A 120 -0.12 -15.52 -19.95
N ALA A 121 -0.99 -14.58 -19.56
CA ALA A 121 -1.49 -13.54 -20.47
C ALA A 121 -0.39 -12.56 -20.95
N TYR A 122 0.65 -12.37 -20.13
CA TYR A 122 1.82 -11.53 -20.46
C TYR A 122 3.04 -12.33 -20.97
N ASP A 123 2.86 -13.62 -21.29
CA ASP A 123 3.93 -14.53 -21.75
C ASP A 123 5.13 -14.65 -20.77
N ILE A 124 4.83 -14.61 -19.47
CA ILE A 124 5.80 -14.71 -18.39
C ILE A 124 5.80 -16.14 -17.85
N ALA A 125 6.82 -16.91 -18.19
CA ALA A 125 6.91 -18.34 -17.82
C ALA A 125 7.33 -18.63 -16.36
N THR A 126 7.83 -17.63 -15.63
CA THR A 126 8.33 -17.80 -14.25
C THR A 126 7.41 -17.13 -13.24
N PRO A 127 7.35 -17.64 -12.00
CA PRO A 127 6.62 -16.97 -10.94
C PRO A 127 7.21 -15.58 -10.63
N CYS A 128 6.32 -14.63 -10.34
CA CYS A 128 6.69 -13.26 -9.97
C CYS A 128 5.91 -12.84 -8.72
N SER A 129 6.57 -12.11 -7.83
CA SER A 129 5.92 -11.36 -6.75
C SER A 129 5.97 -9.88 -7.05
N PHE A 130 4.95 -9.16 -6.61
CA PHE A 130 4.74 -7.75 -6.88
C PHE A 130 4.37 -7.01 -5.60
N VAL A 131 4.81 -5.76 -5.48
CA VAL A 131 4.36 -4.80 -4.47
C VAL A 131 4.08 -3.47 -5.15
N GLU A 132 3.01 -2.84 -4.73
CA GLU A 132 2.66 -1.47 -5.05
C GLU A 132 2.26 -0.73 -3.78
N LEU A 133 2.82 0.46 -3.58
CA LEU A 133 2.55 1.33 -2.45
C LEU A 133 2.38 2.77 -2.94
N ASN A 134 1.26 3.39 -2.59
CA ASN A 134 1.05 4.81 -2.74
C ASN A 134 1.90 5.54 -1.69
N ILE A 135 2.86 6.37 -2.12
CA ILE A 135 3.75 7.14 -1.24
C ILE A 135 3.42 8.64 -1.22
N GLN A 136 2.34 9.05 -1.90
CA GLN A 136 1.95 10.45 -1.98
C GLN A 136 1.78 11.08 -0.60
N PHE A 137 1.28 10.30 0.37
CA PHE A 137 1.03 10.75 1.74
C PHE A 137 2.31 11.17 2.50
N ALA A 138 3.49 10.74 2.04
CA ALA A 138 4.78 11.09 2.64
C ALA A 138 5.48 12.24 1.92
N CYS A 139 4.96 12.69 0.77
CA CYS A 139 5.58 13.72 -0.07
C CYS A 139 5.09 15.14 0.22
N THR A 140 4.17 15.33 1.16
CA THR A 140 3.61 16.65 1.50
C THR A 140 4.54 17.38 2.48
N THR A 141 5.38 18.27 1.95
CA THR A 141 6.10 19.32 2.70
C THR A 141 5.27 20.58 2.79
#